data_AF-A0A925ZNN4-F1
#
_entry.id   AF-A0A925ZNN4-F1
#
_cell.length_a   1.000
_cell.length_b   1.000
_cell.length_c   1.000
_cell.angle_alpha   90.00
_cell.angle_beta   90.00
_cell.angle_gamma   90.00
#
_symmetry.space_group_name_H-M   'P 1'
#
loop_
_entity.id
_entity.type
_entity.pdbx_description
1 polymer ?
#
loop_
_entity_poly.entity_id
_entity_poly.type
_entity_poly.pdbx_seq_one_letter_code
_entity_poly.pdbx_strand_id
1 'polypeptide(L)' 'MSEAGDPFSSGSVARQLDDCTFCPKMCRHACPVSTASGRETHIPQVKMDRLNQLRKGRDGWTPETTDPLWACTGC' A
#
# COMPACT_ATOMS: atom_id res chain seq x y z
N MET A 1 -29.05 -7.06 1.77
CA MET A 1 -27.66 -7.14 1.29
C MET A 1 -27.23 -5.71 1.07
N SER A 2 -26.39 -5.16 1.94
CA SER A 2 -26.02 -3.75 1.86
C SER A 2 -25.21 -3.51 0.60
N GLU A 3 -25.65 -2.57 -0.23
CA GLU A 3 -24.85 -2.00 -1.31
C GLU A 3 -23.55 -1.50 -0.66
N ALA A 4 -22.44 -2.18 -0.95
CA ALA A 4 -21.14 -1.71 -0.50
C ALA A 4 -20.90 -0.36 -1.19
N GLY A 5 -20.81 0.72 -0.41
CA GLY A 5 -20.50 2.05 -0.94
C GLY A 5 -19.21 2.03 -1.76
N ASP A 6 -18.99 3.07 -2.57
CA ASP A 6 -17.83 3.19 -3.46
C ASP A 6 -16.53 2.84 -2.71
N PRO A 7 -15.85 1.72 -3.08
CA PRO A 7 -14.64 1.27 -2.39
C PRO A 7 -13.48 2.26 -2.57
N PHE A 8 -13.56 3.16 -3.54
CA PHE A 8 -12.55 4.17 -3.84
C PHE A 8 -12.89 5.57 -3.29
N SER A 9 -13.99 5.70 -2.54
CA SER A 9 -14.25 6.92 -1.76
C SER A 9 -13.09 7.22 -0.80
N SER A 10 -12.81 8.50 -0.57
CA SER A 10 -11.67 8.93 0.26
C SER A 10 -11.65 8.30 1.66
N GLY A 11 -12.82 8.15 2.29
CA GLY A 11 -12.98 7.50 3.59
C GLY A 11 -12.71 5.99 3.54
N SER A 12 -13.19 5.31 2.49
CA SER A 12 -12.93 3.89 2.28
C SER A 12 -11.45 3.61 2.06
N VAL A 13 -10.80 4.39 1.19
CA VAL A 13 -9.36 4.29 0.92
C VAL A 13 -8.55 4.55 2.18
N ALA A 14 -8.90 5.58 2.97
CA ALA A 14 -8.22 5.88 4.23
C ALA A 14 -8.27 4.68 5.20
N ARG A 15 -9.45 4.04 5.33
CA ARG A 15 -9.62 2.84 6.16
C ARG A 15 -8.79 1.66 5.64
N GLN A 16 -8.84 1.37 4.34
CA GLN A 16 -8.05 0.28 3.73
C GLN A 16 -6.54 0.46 3.96
N LEU A 17 -6.04 1.70 3.85
CA LEU A 17 -4.65 2.02 4.12
C LEU A 17 -4.28 1.79 5.60
N ASP A 18 -5.15 2.16 6.54
CA ASP A 18 -4.95 1.90 7.97
C ASP A 18 -4.97 0.38 8.27
N ASP A 19 -5.96 -0.35 7.75
CA ASP A 19 -6.07 -1.80 7.92
C ASP A 19 -4.82 -2.52 7.38
N CYS A 20 -4.29 -2.10 6.22
CA CYS A 20 -3.04 -2.62 5.68
C CYS A 20 -1.82 -2.24 6.54
N THR A 21 -1.69 -0.99 6.99
CA THR A 21 -0.56 -0.55 7.85
C THR A 21 -0.39 -1.47 9.07
N PHE A 22 -1.49 -1.94 9.67
CA PHE A 22 -1.45 -2.78 10.88
C PHE A 22 -1.55 -4.29 10.63
N CYS A 23 -1.57 -4.73 9.36
CA CYS A 23 -1.59 -6.14 8.99
C CYS A 23 -0.24 -6.84 9.27
N PRO A 24 -0.21 -8.12 9.69
CA PRO A 24 1.01 -8.89 9.93
C PRO A 24 1.73 -9.34 8.63
N LYS A 25 1.69 -8.52 7.57
CA LYS A 25 2.40 -8.72 6.28
C LYS A 25 2.13 -10.07 5.59
N MET A 26 0.93 -10.64 5.72
CA MET A 26 0.61 -11.93 5.10
C MET A 26 0.78 -11.94 3.56
N CYS A 27 0.66 -10.78 2.91
CA CYS A 27 0.89 -10.62 1.48
C CYS A 27 2.35 -10.78 1.03
N ARG A 28 3.32 -10.78 1.96
CA ARG A 28 4.77 -10.84 1.70
C ARG A 28 5.17 -12.00 0.80
N HIS A 29 4.58 -13.17 1.02
CA HIS A 29 4.90 -14.39 0.26
C HIS A 29 4.15 -14.48 -1.06
N ALA A 30 3.05 -13.72 -1.21
CA ALA A 30 2.22 -13.74 -2.40
C ALA A 30 2.75 -12.82 -3.51
N CYS A 31 3.52 -11.78 -3.17
CA CYS A 31 3.99 -10.80 -4.15
C CYS A 31 5.23 -11.30 -4.92
N PRO A 32 5.13 -11.53 -6.24
CA PRO A 32 6.27 -11.97 -7.06
C PRO A 32 7.31 -10.86 -7.20
N VAL A 33 6.90 -9.58 -7.23
CA VAL A 33 7.84 -8.46 -7.37
C VAL A 33 8.80 -8.39 -6.19
N SER A 34 8.30 -8.44 -4.95
CA SER A 34 9.18 -8.40 -3.77
C SER A 34 10.08 -9.64 -3.68
N THR A 35 9.59 -10.79 -4.15
CA THR A 35 10.38 -12.03 -4.22
C THR A 35 11.52 -11.88 -5.23
N ALA A 36 11.22 -11.41 -6.44
CA ALA A 36 12.21 -11.23 -7.50
C ALA A 36 13.22 -10.11 -7.19
N SER A 37 12.77 -9.00 -6.59
CA SER A 37 13.63 -7.87 -6.29
C SER A 37 14.40 -8.01 -4.97
N GLY A 38 13.99 -8.93 -4.09
CA GLY A 38 14.54 -9.06 -2.74
C GLY A 38 14.30 -7.83 -1.85
N ARG A 39 13.35 -6.94 -2.21
CA ARG A 39 13.11 -5.67 -1.52
C ARG A 39 11.82 -5.73 -0.71
N GLU A 40 11.95 -5.60 0.60
CA GLU A 40 10.80 -5.53 1.52
C GLU A 40 9.88 -4.34 1.21
N THR A 41 10.43 -3.22 0.73
CA THR A 41 9.65 -2.03 0.34
C THR A 41 8.69 -2.29 -0.82
N HIS A 42 8.89 -3.36 -1.59
CA HIS A 42 8.05 -3.71 -2.73
C HIS A 42 6.86 -4.61 -2.34
N ILE A 43 6.72 -5.00 -1.07
CA ILE A 43 5.59 -5.83 -0.64
C ILE A 43 4.32 -4.97 -0.56
N PRO A 44 3.12 -5.53 -0.83
CA PRO A 44 1.89 -4.74 -0.83
C PRO A 44 1.66 -3.98 0.48
N GLN A 45 1.86 -4.64 1.63
CA GLN A 45 1.67 -4.03 2.93
C GLN A 45 2.53 -2.77 3.13
N VAL A 46 3.82 -2.81 2.77
CA VAL A 46 4.72 -1.67 2.96
C VAL A 46 4.40 -0.53 1.98
N LYS A 47 3.92 -0.84 0.77
CA LYS A 47 3.41 0.19 -0.17
C LYS A 47 2.17 0.89 0.39
N MET A 48 1.24 0.12 0.96
CA MET A 48 0.04 0.69 1.57
C MET A 48 0.38 1.54 2.78
N ASP A 49 1.31 1.09 3.63
CA ASP A 49 1.82 1.91 4.72
C ASP A 49 2.48 3.19 4.20
N ARG A 50 3.34 3.10 3.17
CA ARG A 50 3.99 4.25 2.57
C ARG A 50 3.00 5.28 2.05
N LEU A 51 2.00 4.83 1.30
CA LEU A 51 0.92 5.68 0.80
C LEU A 51 0.12 6.31 1.96
N ASN A 52 -0.10 5.56 3.06
CA ASN A 52 -0.77 6.08 4.25
C ASN A 52 0.02 7.21 4.92
N GLN A 53 1.35 7.08 5.03
CA GLN A 53 2.20 8.13 5.59
C GLN A 53 2.19 9.40 4.73
N LEU A 54 2.25 9.25 3.41
CA LEU A 54 2.14 10.37 2.46
C LEU A 54 0.77 11.05 2.53
N ARG A 55 -0.32 10.27 2.59
CA ARG A 55 -1.69 10.78 2.76
C ARG A 55 -1.86 11.57 4.06
N LYS A 56 -1.23 11.12 5.15
CA LYS A 56 -1.26 11.78 6.46
C LYS A 56 -0.32 13.00 6.55
N GLY A 57 0.45 13.28 5.50
CA GLY A 57 1.42 14.38 5.48
C GLY A 57 2.60 14.16 6.43
N ARG A 58 2.91 12.91 6.80
CA ARG A 58 4.09 12.61 7.64
C ARG A 58 5.39 12.65 6.85
N ASP A 59 5.30 12.39 5.54
CA ASP A 59 6.38 12.53 4.57
C ASP A 59 5.90 13.37 3.38
N GLY A 60 6.84 13.99 2.65
CA GLY A 60 6.54 14.75 1.44
C GLY A 60 6.40 13.86 0.20
N TRP A 61 5.66 14.33 -0.80
CA TRP A 61 5.52 13.68 -2.12
C TRP A 61 6.73 13.98 -3.00
N THR A 62 7.76 13.14 -2.90
CA THR A 62 9.00 13.24 -3.70
C THR A 62 9.22 11.96 -4.52
N PRO A 63 10.10 11.96 -5.54
CA PRO A 63 10.45 10.74 -6.26
C PRO A 63 10.94 9.63 -5.35
N GLU A 64 11.83 9.93 -4.40
CA GLU A 64 12.43 8.94 -3.48
C GLU A 64 11.38 8.32 -2.55
N THR A 65 10.43 9.13 -2.11
CA THR A 65 9.38 8.70 -1.20
C THR A 65 8.27 7.94 -1.90
N THR A 66 8.07 8.14 -3.20
CA THR A 66 7.04 7.49 -4.02
C THR A 66 7.57 6.32 -4.85
N ASP A 67 8.88 6.19 -5.04
CA ASP A 67 9.53 5.12 -5.84
C ASP A 67 8.99 3.70 -5.53
N PRO A 68 8.85 3.28 -4.25
CA PRO A 68 8.34 1.93 -3.96
C PRO A 68 6.90 1.69 -4.43
N LEU A 69 6.09 2.75 -4.56
CA LEU A 69 4.70 2.66 -5.02
C LEU A 69 4.64 2.25 -6.50
N TRP A 70 5.63 2.66 -7.30
CA TRP A 70 5.73 2.37 -8.72
C TRP A 70 6.25 0.96 -9.04
N ALA A 71 6.71 0.22 -8.04
CA ALA A 71 7.14 -1.16 -8.22
C ALA A 71 5.98 -2.15 -8.42
N CYS A 72 4.71 -1.73 -8.39
CA CYS A 72 3.58 -2.62 -8.62
C CYS A 72 3.41 -2.97 -10.10
N THR A 73 3.20 -4.25 -10.43
CA THR A 73 2.96 -4.72 -11.80
C THR A 73 1.54 -5.21 -12.05
N GLY A 74 0.64 -5.15 -11.05
CA GLY A 74 -0.75 -5.60 -11.19
C GLY A 74 -0.92 -7.12 -11.37
N CYS A 75 0.01 -7.92 -10.82
CA CYS A 75 -0.04 -9.38 -10.81
C CYS A 75 -1.12 -9.95 -9.89
#